data_AF-A0A3D4U5C3-F1
#
_entry.id   AF-A0A3D4U5C3-F1
#
_cell.length_a   1.000
_cell.length_b   1.000
_cell.length_c   1.000
_cell.angle_alpha   90.00
_cell.angle_beta   90.00
_cell.angle_gamma   90.00
#
_symmetry.space_group_name_H-M   'P 1'
#
loop_
_entity.id
_entity.type
_entity.pdbx_description
1 polymer ?
#
loop_
_entity_poly.entity_id
_entity_poly.type
_entity_poly.pdbx_seq_one_letter_code
_entity_poly.pdbx_strand_id
1 'polypeptide(L)'
;YLYRNGKFGFFFKNMMAASKEAGQFIKQFIDADFFSKEGYMAGIVDSFEQLDQCQGAIRCIVALAHDLGYPLKKIQKVNKSILKILPHFAISNFDEFKFTYNTSQLPFIEKFLEFISLDFVIYFFERHSKKCAQIIEQTFSYNAEPDGAGLMINKEELERLSEDERDMLEAAISPRINILKKMSNYLRYSDDFEQQQHGILSSFLLNKKLWFFKNIPFAYEKAEELNRQHVDFHKVFAGTTILSAIADHTSDGFRIKAMNNPSALLAVVDELEEFSRISRANQNRQYINQFCRTDLYNNDNWLCIDFIFDNPEITNLNPEKAFRGRCKRFLSLFDIPELDESIKIRLRCLSQLPDNRSEYVLEISKNYANIAVNGVEQDIPQYLHSRQFYAKDELGENSARRQ
;
A
#
# COMPACT_ATOMS: atom_id res chain seq x y z
N TYR A 1 4.61 -0.81 16.54
CA TYR A 1 4.80 0.47 17.25
C TYR A 1 4.03 1.59 16.57
N LEU A 2 4.43 2.03 15.35
CA LEU A 2 3.81 3.14 14.61
C LEU A 2 2.27 3.13 14.60
N TYR A 3 1.65 2.07 14.08
CA TYR A 3 0.19 2.01 13.92
C TYR A 3 -0.61 2.03 15.24
N ARG A 4 -0.07 1.45 16.33
CA ARG A 4 -0.78 1.32 17.62
C ARG A 4 -0.54 2.50 18.55
N ASN A 5 0.45 3.33 18.27
CA ASN A 5 0.82 4.44 19.13
C ASN A 5 0.05 5.69 18.69
N GLY A 6 -0.84 6.19 19.55
CA GLY A 6 -1.72 7.32 19.26
C GLY A 6 -1.00 8.60 18.80
N LYS A 7 0.29 8.77 19.15
CA LYS A 7 1.10 9.90 18.65
C LYS A 7 1.23 9.95 17.13
N PHE A 8 1.07 8.81 16.45
CA PHE A 8 1.13 8.70 14.98
C PHE A 8 -0.26 8.50 14.35
N GLY A 9 -1.35 8.65 15.13
CA GLY A 9 -2.71 8.43 14.63
C GLY A 9 -3.05 9.26 13.39
N PHE A 10 -2.55 10.50 13.33
CA PHE A 10 -2.73 11.41 12.19
C PHE A 10 -2.27 10.78 10.85
N PHE A 11 -1.18 10.00 10.88
CA PHE A 11 -0.57 9.41 9.69
C PHE A 11 -1.35 8.20 9.18
N PHE A 12 -2.20 7.59 10.02
CA PHE A 12 -2.99 6.39 9.70
C PHE A 12 -4.50 6.65 9.75
N LYS A 13 -4.93 7.91 9.79
CA LYS A 13 -6.35 8.29 9.93
C LYS A 13 -7.25 7.61 8.91
N ASN A 14 -6.77 7.44 7.69
CA ASN A 14 -7.54 6.88 6.57
C ASN A 14 -7.36 5.36 6.43
N MET A 15 -6.67 4.67 7.35
CA MET A 15 -6.42 3.24 7.26
C MET A 15 -7.73 2.46 7.23
N MET A 16 -8.02 1.83 6.09
CA MET A 16 -9.25 1.08 5.83
C MET A 16 -10.54 1.92 5.99
N ALA A 17 -10.46 3.25 5.84
CA ALA A 17 -11.60 4.15 6.06
C ALA A 17 -12.80 3.79 5.16
N ALA A 18 -12.58 3.59 3.87
CA ALA A 18 -13.64 3.26 2.91
C ALA A 18 -14.47 2.01 3.30
N SER A 19 -13.82 0.95 3.79
CA SER A 19 -14.55 -0.25 4.26
C SER A 19 -15.32 -0.01 5.55
N LYS A 20 -14.80 0.84 6.44
CA LYS A 20 -15.47 1.19 7.70
C LYS A 20 -16.70 2.06 7.44
N GLU A 21 -16.53 3.09 6.62
CA GLU A 21 -17.60 4.00 6.20
C GLU A 21 -18.72 3.23 5.50
N ALA A 22 -18.39 2.33 4.56
CA ALA A 22 -19.39 1.51 3.88
C ALA A 22 -20.16 0.58 4.83
N GLY A 23 -19.46 -0.10 5.74
CA GLY A 23 -20.08 -0.97 6.75
C GLY A 23 -20.99 -0.19 7.71
N GLN A 24 -20.52 0.95 8.20
CA GLN A 24 -21.30 1.85 9.06
C GLN A 24 -22.54 2.38 8.36
N PHE A 25 -22.42 2.75 7.08
CA PHE A 25 -23.54 3.27 6.31
C PHE A 25 -24.64 2.21 6.12
N ILE A 26 -24.29 0.98 5.72
CA ILE A 26 -25.28 -0.11 5.61
C ILE A 26 -25.92 -0.41 6.99
N LYS A 27 -25.12 -0.39 8.07
CA LYS A 27 -25.58 -0.65 9.44
C LYS A 27 -26.67 0.33 9.89
N GLN A 28 -26.58 1.60 9.50
CA GLN A 28 -27.61 2.59 9.83
C GLN A 28 -29.00 2.21 9.30
N PHE A 29 -29.09 1.58 8.11
CA PHE A 29 -30.38 1.11 7.56
C PHE A 29 -30.93 -0.09 8.31
N ILE A 30 -30.05 -1.00 8.75
CA ILE A 30 -30.44 -2.16 9.57
C ILE A 30 -30.96 -1.67 10.93
N ASP A 31 -30.27 -0.71 11.54
CA ASP A 31 -30.65 -0.12 12.83
C ASP A 31 -31.91 0.75 12.75
N ALA A 32 -32.32 1.15 11.55
CA ALA A 32 -33.58 1.85 11.27
C ALA A 32 -34.70 0.90 10.81
N ASP A 33 -34.49 -0.41 10.91
CA ASP A 33 -35.43 -1.46 10.45
C ASP A 33 -35.86 -1.28 8.98
N PHE A 34 -35.00 -0.68 8.15
CA PHE A 34 -35.19 -0.53 6.71
C PHE A 34 -34.65 -1.76 5.96
N PHE A 35 -33.57 -2.35 6.45
CA PHE A 35 -33.10 -3.66 5.99
C PHE A 35 -33.25 -4.70 7.09
N SER A 36 -33.47 -5.95 6.65
CA SER A 36 -33.50 -7.09 7.55
C SER A 36 -32.20 -7.21 8.35
N LYS A 37 -32.34 -7.49 9.65
CA LYS A 37 -31.23 -7.82 10.58
C LYS A 37 -30.55 -9.15 10.23
N GLU A 38 -31.18 -9.93 9.36
CA GLU A 38 -30.65 -11.17 8.80
C GLU A 38 -30.58 -11.10 7.26
N GLY A 39 -29.81 -11.98 6.63
CA GLY A 39 -29.73 -12.07 5.19
C GLY A 39 -28.57 -11.27 4.59
N TYR A 40 -28.75 -10.82 3.34
CA TYR A 40 -27.65 -10.33 2.50
C TYR A 40 -26.96 -9.07 3.04
N MET A 41 -27.73 -8.04 3.43
CA MET A 41 -27.19 -6.74 3.87
C MET A 41 -26.48 -6.83 5.23
N ALA A 42 -27.09 -7.50 6.21
CA ALA A 42 -26.43 -7.88 7.46
C ALA A 42 -25.14 -8.68 7.17
N GLY A 43 -25.21 -9.52 6.14
CA GLY A 43 -24.08 -10.23 5.58
C GLY A 43 -22.88 -9.36 5.19
N ILE A 44 -23.13 -8.27 4.49
CA ILE A 44 -22.06 -7.37 4.07
C ILE A 44 -21.45 -6.66 5.29
N VAL A 45 -22.27 -6.16 6.21
CA VAL A 45 -21.82 -5.45 7.43
C VAL A 45 -20.90 -6.33 8.27
N ASP A 46 -21.36 -7.52 8.62
CA ASP A 46 -20.58 -8.48 9.39
C ASP A 46 -19.25 -8.82 8.68
N SER A 47 -19.21 -8.82 7.34
CA SER A 47 -17.98 -9.11 6.59
C SER A 47 -16.97 -7.96 6.70
N PHE A 48 -17.44 -6.71 6.71
CA PHE A 48 -16.57 -5.56 7.00
C PHE A 48 -16.06 -5.58 8.44
N GLU A 49 -16.92 -5.93 9.41
CA GLU A 49 -16.52 -6.07 10.80
C GLU A 49 -15.45 -7.17 10.97
N GLN A 50 -15.63 -8.33 10.34
CA GLN A 50 -14.63 -9.41 10.34
C GLN A 50 -13.33 -9.00 9.62
N LEU A 51 -13.42 -8.23 8.54
CA LEU A 51 -12.24 -7.71 7.85
C LEU A 51 -11.44 -6.73 8.73
N ASP A 52 -12.11 -5.88 9.51
CA ASP A 52 -11.47 -4.97 10.46
C ASP A 52 -10.76 -5.76 11.58
N GLN A 53 -11.41 -6.79 12.11
CA GLN A 53 -10.81 -7.71 13.09
C GLN A 53 -9.56 -8.42 12.53
N CYS A 54 -9.56 -8.77 11.24
CA CYS A 54 -8.44 -9.42 10.57
C CYS A 54 -7.24 -8.50 10.28
N GLN A 55 -7.37 -7.18 10.40
CA GLN A 55 -6.31 -6.24 10.03
C GLN A 55 -4.98 -6.47 10.76
N GLY A 56 -5.04 -6.87 12.03
CA GLY A 56 -3.86 -7.24 12.80
C GLY A 56 -3.13 -8.45 12.20
N ALA A 57 -3.88 -9.48 11.80
CA ALA A 57 -3.35 -10.68 11.18
C ALA A 57 -2.78 -10.40 9.79
N ILE A 58 -3.48 -9.61 8.96
CA ILE A 58 -3.00 -9.19 7.64
C ILE A 58 -1.62 -8.54 7.75
N ARG A 59 -1.48 -7.51 8.61
CA ARG A 59 -0.21 -6.82 8.82
C ARG A 59 0.89 -7.74 9.34
N CYS A 60 0.54 -8.67 10.24
CA CYS A 60 1.48 -9.65 10.77
C CYS A 60 2.02 -10.58 9.68
N ILE A 61 1.12 -11.17 8.88
CA ILE A 61 1.50 -12.07 7.78
C ILE A 61 2.35 -11.32 6.77
N VAL A 62 1.91 -10.14 6.34
CA VAL A 62 2.64 -9.29 5.39
C VAL A 62 4.05 -8.98 5.92
N ALA A 63 4.18 -8.56 7.18
CA ALA A 63 5.49 -8.29 7.78
C ALA A 63 6.40 -9.53 7.83
N LEU A 64 5.87 -10.70 8.21
CA LEU A 64 6.63 -11.94 8.30
C LEU A 64 6.99 -12.55 6.94
N ALA A 65 6.22 -12.25 5.91
CA ALA A 65 6.21 -13.01 4.66
C ALA A 65 6.58 -12.18 3.41
N HIS A 66 6.82 -10.87 3.54
CA HIS A 66 7.10 -10.01 2.40
C HIS A 66 8.41 -10.35 1.67
N ASP A 67 9.44 -10.78 2.41
CA ASP A 67 10.77 -11.10 1.88
C ASP A 67 10.96 -12.62 1.69
N LEU A 68 9.93 -13.31 1.18
CA LEU A 68 9.93 -14.76 0.95
C LEU A 68 10.31 -15.13 -0.49
N GLY A 69 11.58 -14.97 -0.83
CA GLY A 69 12.07 -15.44 -2.11
C GLY A 69 13.54 -15.16 -2.25
N TYR A 70 14.35 -16.19 -2.49
CA TYR A 70 15.71 -15.93 -2.92
C TYR A 70 15.63 -15.14 -4.23
N PRO A 71 16.31 -13.99 -4.36
CA PRO A 71 16.25 -13.22 -5.59
C PRO A 71 16.79 -14.11 -6.70
N LEU A 72 15.94 -14.54 -7.63
CA LEU A 72 16.38 -15.30 -8.81
C LEU A 72 17.40 -14.47 -9.60
N LYS A 73 17.33 -13.13 -9.49
CA LYS A 73 18.37 -12.17 -9.89
C LYS A 73 19.78 -12.49 -9.35
N LYS A 74 19.95 -13.21 -8.23
CA LYS A 74 21.27 -13.68 -7.75
C LYS A 74 21.88 -14.72 -8.68
N ILE A 75 21.08 -15.55 -9.36
CA ILE A 75 21.59 -16.49 -10.37
C ILE A 75 22.25 -15.73 -11.51
N GLN A 76 21.68 -14.62 -11.96
CA GLN A 76 22.30 -13.78 -12.98
C GLN A 76 23.67 -13.25 -12.52
N LYS A 77 23.83 -12.91 -11.23
CA LYS A 77 25.15 -12.52 -10.66
C LYS A 77 26.13 -13.69 -10.65
N VAL A 78 25.65 -14.91 -10.39
CA VAL A 78 26.47 -16.14 -10.51
C VAL A 78 26.91 -16.34 -11.95
N ASN A 79 26.01 -16.28 -12.94
CA ASN A 79 26.36 -16.35 -14.37
C ASN A 79 27.40 -15.29 -14.74
N LYS A 80 27.22 -14.02 -14.33
CA LYS A 80 28.19 -12.95 -14.55
C LYS A 80 29.55 -13.22 -13.89
N SER A 81 29.58 -13.89 -12.75
CA SER A 81 30.83 -14.23 -12.06
C SER A 81 31.55 -15.37 -12.79
N ILE A 82 30.81 -16.39 -13.24
CA ILE A 82 31.31 -17.50 -14.04
C ILE A 82 31.88 -16.99 -15.37
N LEU A 83 31.16 -16.10 -16.07
CA LEU A 83 31.60 -15.42 -17.30
C LEU A 83 32.96 -14.72 -17.17
N LYS A 84 33.28 -14.18 -15.98
CA LYS A 84 34.57 -13.52 -15.74
C LYS A 84 35.71 -14.50 -15.44
N ILE A 85 35.40 -15.65 -14.85
CA ILE A 85 36.41 -16.59 -14.35
C ILE A 85 36.81 -17.61 -15.42
N LEU A 86 35.84 -18.21 -16.11
CA LEU A 86 36.08 -19.31 -17.05
C LEU A 86 37.07 -19.00 -18.20
N PRO A 87 37.12 -17.77 -18.75
CA PRO A 87 38.13 -17.41 -19.75
C PRO A 87 39.58 -17.54 -19.25
N HIS A 88 39.84 -17.35 -17.95
CA HIS A 88 41.18 -17.54 -17.37
C HIS A 88 41.66 -19.00 -17.39
N PHE A 89 40.74 -19.95 -17.58
CA PHE A 89 41.02 -21.37 -17.72
C PHE A 89 40.88 -21.86 -19.17
N ALA A 90 40.85 -20.94 -20.15
CA ALA A 90 40.63 -21.22 -21.57
C ALA A 90 39.29 -21.96 -21.86
N ILE A 91 38.30 -21.83 -20.97
CA ILE A 91 36.95 -22.34 -21.17
C ILE A 91 36.12 -21.20 -21.79
N SER A 92 35.81 -21.32 -23.08
CA SER A 92 35.05 -20.31 -23.84
C SER A 92 33.58 -20.69 -24.08
N ASN A 93 33.22 -21.97 -23.92
CA ASN A 93 31.86 -22.46 -24.12
C ASN A 93 31.31 -23.04 -22.82
N PHE A 94 30.28 -22.40 -22.27
CA PHE A 94 29.50 -22.93 -21.16
C PHE A 94 28.07 -22.39 -21.25
N ASP A 95 27.13 -23.18 -20.74
CA ASP A 95 25.73 -22.76 -20.67
C ASP A 95 25.49 -21.93 -19.41
N GLU A 96 24.79 -20.80 -19.58
CA GLU A 96 24.30 -20.03 -18.43
C GLU A 96 23.22 -20.81 -17.68
N PHE A 97 23.20 -20.69 -16.36
CA PHE A 97 22.06 -21.17 -15.59
C PHE A 97 20.84 -20.32 -15.93
N LYS A 98 19.89 -20.92 -16.66
CA LYS A 98 18.60 -20.32 -17.03
C LYS A 98 17.48 -21.03 -16.29
N PHE A 99 16.47 -20.26 -15.91
CA PHE A 99 15.25 -20.77 -15.30
C PHE A 99 14.10 -20.44 -16.23
N THR A 100 13.36 -21.46 -16.65
CA THR A 100 12.14 -21.30 -17.42
C THR A 100 10.98 -21.86 -16.58
N TYR A 101 9.89 -21.12 -16.51
CA TYR A 101 8.66 -21.68 -15.96
C TYR A 101 8.15 -22.74 -16.94
N ASN A 102 7.77 -23.90 -16.41
CA ASN A 102 7.14 -24.93 -17.21
C ASN A 102 5.81 -24.37 -17.76
N THR A 103 5.48 -24.64 -19.03
CA THR A 103 4.25 -24.15 -19.69
C THR A 103 2.99 -24.48 -18.87
N SER A 104 3.01 -25.60 -18.14
CA SER A 104 1.94 -26.00 -17.21
C SER A 104 1.69 -25.02 -16.04
N GLN A 105 2.62 -24.11 -15.76
CA GLN A 105 2.48 -23.09 -14.72
C GLN A 105 1.82 -21.80 -15.23
N LEU A 106 1.79 -21.57 -16.55
CA LEU A 106 1.26 -20.32 -17.11
C LEU A 106 -0.19 -20.05 -16.68
N PRO A 107 -1.14 -21.02 -16.73
CA PRO A 107 -2.52 -20.76 -16.29
C PRO A 107 -2.60 -20.38 -14.80
N PHE A 108 -1.73 -20.95 -13.96
CA PHE A 108 -1.67 -20.62 -12.54
C PHE A 108 -1.11 -19.21 -12.31
N ILE A 109 -0.08 -18.82 -13.07
CA ILE A 109 0.49 -17.46 -13.01
C ILE A 109 -0.57 -16.44 -13.44
N GLU A 110 -1.24 -16.66 -14.56
CA GLU A 110 -2.32 -15.79 -15.04
C GLU A 110 -3.40 -15.63 -13.97
N LYS A 111 -3.93 -16.74 -13.43
CA LYS A 111 -4.97 -16.69 -12.39
C LYS A 111 -4.50 -16.02 -11.09
N PHE A 112 -3.25 -16.21 -10.72
CA PHE A 112 -2.65 -15.49 -9.59
C PHE A 112 -2.63 -13.97 -9.84
N LEU A 113 -2.14 -13.54 -11.01
CA LEU A 113 -2.08 -12.12 -11.38
C LEU A 113 -3.49 -11.51 -11.44
N GLU A 114 -4.47 -12.24 -11.98
CA GLU A 114 -5.87 -11.82 -11.96
C GLU A 114 -6.37 -11.63 -10.53
N PHE A 115 -6.14 -12.63 -9.67
CA PHE A 115 -6.61 -12.64 -8.29
C PHE A 115 -6.06 -11.46 -7.46
N ILE A 116 -4.76 -11.18 -7.54
CA ILE A 116 -4.16 -10.07 -6.78
C ILE A 116 -4.46 -8.69 -7.38
N SER A 117 -5.04 -8.65 -8.59
CA SER A 117 -5.50 -7.43 -9.27
C SER A 117 -6.99 -7.16 -9.08
N LEU A 118 -7.68 -8.01 -8.32
CA LEU A 118 -9.07 -7.79 -7.95
C LEU A 118 -9.18 -6.67 -6.92
N ASP A 119 -10.18 -5.83 -7.13
CA ASP A 119 -10.70 -4.89 -6.16
C ASP A 119 -12.21 -5.08 -6.06
N PHE A 120 -12.80 -4.52 -5.01
CA PHE A 120 -14.23 -4.63 -4.75
C PHE A 120 -14.84 -3.24 -4.66
N VAL A 121 -15.89 -3.02 -5.44
CA VAL A 121 -16.65 -1.77 -5.45
C VAL A 121 -18.05 -2.08 -4.96
N ILE A 122 -18.55 -1.26 -4.05
CA ILE A 122 -19.91 -1.37 -3.54
C ILE A 122 -20.74 -0.31 -4.25
N TYR A 123 -21.74 -0.74 -5.01
CA TYR A 123 -22.74 0.15 -5.57
C TYR A 123 -23.92 0.17 -4.62
N PHE A 124 -24.19 1.33 -4.02
CA PHE A 124 -25.24 1.45 -3.02
C PHE A 124 -26.61 1.74 -3.61
N PHE A 125 -26.64 2.53 -4.68
CA PHE A 125 -27.85 2.96 -5.34
C PHE A 125 -27.91 2.41 -6.76
N GLU A 126 -29.07 1.88 -7.14
CA GLU A 126 -29.38 1.58 -8.53
C GLU A 126 -29.84 2.86 -9.27
N ARG A 127 -30.04 2.75 -10.59
CA ARG A 127 -30.65 3.85 -11.35
C ARG A 127 -32.06 4.09 -10.83
N HIS A 128 -32.28 5.29 -10.31
CA HIS A 128 -33.52 5.66 -9.67
C HIS A 128 -34.17 6.88 -10.34
N SER A 129 -35.47 7.06 -10.10
CA SER A 129 -36.23 8.18 -10.65
C SER A 129 -35.85 9.51 -10.00
N LYS A 130 -36.19 10.64 -10.63
CA LYS A 130 -36.01 11.98 -10.04
C LYS A 130 -36.72 12.13 -8.69
N LYS A 131 -37.91 11.51 -8.55
CA LYS A 131 -38.67 11.52 -7.29
C LYS A 131 -37.89 10.79 -6.19
N CYS A 132 -37.29 9.64 -6.53
CA CYS A 132 -36.44 8.92 -5.57
C CYS A 132 -35.17 9.70 -5.21
N ALA A 133 -34.57 10.44 -6.13
CA ALA A 133 -33.42 11.29 -5.81
C ALA A 133 -33.77 12.36 -4.76
N GLN A 134 -34.96 12.95 -4.84
CA GLN A 134 -35.45 13.91 -3.83
C GLN A 134 -35.66 13.25 -2.46
N ILE A 135 -36.22 12.05 -2.43
CA ILE A 135 -36.37 11.26 -1.20
C ILE A 135 -34.99 10.97 -0.59
N ILE A 136 -34.01 10.57 -1.40
CA ILE A 136 -32.62 10.37 -0.97
C ILE A 136 -32.07 11.67 -0.36
N GLU A 137 -32.16 12.81 -1.05
CA GLU A 137 -31.66 14.10 -0.53
C GLU A 137 -32.32 14.53 0.79
N GLN A 138 -33.58 14.18 1.02
CA GLN A 138 -34.30 14.47 2.27
C GLN A 138 -33.92 13.52 3.40
N THR A 139 -33.71 12.24 3.07
CA THR A 139 -33.49 11.17 4.04
C THR A 139 -32.02 11.04 4.44
N PHE A 140 -31.10 11.52 3.59
CA PHE A 140 -29.65 11.44 3.84
C PHE A 140 -29.05 12.82 4.03
N SER A 141 -28.25 12.96 5.08
CA SER A 141 -27.45 14.16 5.34
C SER A 141 -25.98 13.77 5.46
N TYR A 142 -25.06 14.67 5.11
CA TYR A 142 -23.64 14.45 5.33
C TYR A 142 -23.23 15.13 6.63
N ASN A 143 -22.77 14.35 7.62
CA ASN A 143 -22.10 14.92 8.78
C ASN A 143 -20.67 15.29 8.35
N ALA A 144 -20.26 16.54 8.59
CA ALA A 144 -18.93 17.03 8.27
C ALA A 144 -17.96 16.97 9.46
N GLU A 145 -18.38 16.47 10.62
CA GLU A 145 -17.53 16.43 11.81
C GLU A 145 -16.29 15.53 11.64
N PRO A 146 -15.08 15.96 12.05
CA PRO A 146 -13.83 15.24 11.77
C PRO A 146 -13.76 13.77 12.27
N ASP A 147 -14.44 13.47 13.38
CA ASP A 147 -14.42 12.15 14.03
C ASP A 147 -15.67 11.29 13.71
N GLY A 148 -16.53 11.78 12.81
CA GLY A 148 -17.79 11.13 12.42
C GLY A 148 -18.28 11.53 11.04
N ALA A 149 -17.36 11.97 10.17
CA ALA A 149 -17.70 12.44 8.84
C ALA A 149 -18.27 11.29 8.02
N GLY A 150 -19.47 11.44 7.51
CA GLY A 150 -20.17 10.33 6.89
C GLY A 150 -21.60 10.66 6.50
N LEU A 151 -22.13 9.83 5.60
CA LEU A 151 -23.52 9.88 5.23
C LEU A 151 -24.37 9.32 6.40
N MET A 152 -25.32 10.13 6.86
CA MET A 152 -26.19 9.85 8.00
C MET A 152 -27.63 9.74 7.52
N ILE A 153 -28.36 8.78 8.10
CA ILE A 153 -29.80 8.62 7.87
C ILE A 153 -30.58 9.51 8.84
N ASN A 154 -31.44 10.37 8.29
CA ASN A 154 -32.43 11.10 9.05
C ASN A 154 -33.60 10.15 9.36
N LYS A 155 -33.59 9.57 10.57
CA LYS A 155 -34.61 8.60 11.00
C LYS A 155 -36.02 9.19 11.01
N GLU A 156 -36.17 10.46 11.39
CA GLU A 156 -37.50 11.10 11.43
C GLU A 156 -38.09 11.25 10.03
N GLU A 157 -37.27 11.63 9.04
CA GLU A 157 -37.72 11.73 7.64
C GLU A 157 -38.00 10.35 7.05
N LEU A 158 -37.18 9.34 7.40
CA LEU A 158 -37.42 7.96 6.99
C LEU A 158 -38.76 7.42 7.52
N GLU A 159 -39.11 7.74 8.78
CA GLU A 159 -40.39 7.36 9.41
C GLU A 159 -41.59 8.11 8.81
N ARG A 160 -41.37 9.28 8.20
CA ARG A 160 -42.41 10.10 7.55
C ARG A 160 -42.73 9.67 6.12
N LEU A 161 -41.92 8.81 5.52
CA LEU A 161 -42.15 8.32 4.16
C LEU A 161 -43.46 7.54 4.08
N SER A 162 -44.22 7.77 3.02
CA SER A 162 -45.37 6.92 2.67
C SER A 162 -44.91 5.51 2.27
N GLU A 163 -45.81 4.52 2.31
CA GLU A 163 -45.50 3.15 1.86
C GLU A 163 -44.95 3.14 0.42
N ASP A 164 -45.56 3.90 -0.50
CA ASP A 164 -45.08 4.03 -1.88
C ASP A 164 -43.65 4.62 -1.96
N GLU A 165 -43.34 5.60 -1.12
CA GLU A 165 -42.01 6.24 -1.09
C GLU A 165 -40.97 5.32 -0.46
N ARG A 166 -41.37 4.53 0.53
CA ARG A 166 -40.55 3.51 1.15
C ARG A 166 -40.24 2.39 0.16
N ASP A 167 -41.22 1.88 -0.57
CA ASP A 167 -41.03 0.87 -1.62
C ASP A 167 -40.13 1.40 -2.74
N MET A 168 -40.29 2.67 -3.15
CA MET A 168 -39.41 3.32 -4.12
C MET A 168 -37.97 3.42 -3.62
N LEU A 169 -37.79 3.75 -2.34
CA LEU A 169 -36.47 3.87 -1.73
C LEU A 169 -35.83 2.49 -1.57
N GLU A 170 -36.56 1.47 -1.12
CA GLU A 170 -36.08 0.09 -0.99
C GLU A 170 -35.65 -0.48 -2.34
N ALA A 171 -36.43 -0.23 -3.40
CA ALA A 171 -36.07 -0.63 -4.77
C ALA A 171 -34.83 0.11 -5.30
N ALA A 172 -34.59 1.35 -4.87
CA ALA A 172 -33.43 2.13 -5.29
C ALA A 172 -32.15 1.78 -4.51
N ILE A 173 -32.29 1.37 -3.24
CA ILE A 173 -31.17 1.07 -2.36
C ILE A 173 -30.94 -0.44 -2.33
N SER A 174 -30.16 -0.90 -3.30
CA SER A 174 -29.74 -2.29 -3.42
C SER A 174 -28.21 -2.37 -3.45
N PRO A 175 -27.54 -2.34 -2.28
CA PRO A 175 -26.10 -2.51 -2.18
C PRO A 175 -25.64 -3.78 -2.89
N ARG A 176 -24.79 -3.65 -3.90
CA ARG A 176 -24.16 -4.79 -4.58
C ARG A 176 -22.66 -4.66 -4.52
N ILE A 177 -21.99 -5.76 -4.15
CA ILE A 177 -20.53 -5.84 -4.27
C ILE A 177 -20.21 -6.36 -5.67
N ASN A 178 -19.54 -5.50 -6.45
CA ASN A 178 -19.04 -5.85 -7.77
C ASN A 178 -17.52 -6.06 -7.71
N ILE A 179 -17.05 -6.99 -8.52
CA ILE A 179 -15.62 -7.26 -8.68
C ILE A 179 -15.08 -6.35 -9.78
N LEU A 180 -14.04 -5.57 -9.46
CA LEU A 180 -13.32 -4.74 -10.40
C LEU A 180 -11.94 -5.33 -10.65
N LYS A 181 -11.61 -5.66 -11.91
CA LYS A 181 -10.25 -6.02 -12.29
C LYS A 181 -9.46 -4.75 -12.64
N LYS A 182 -8.49 -4.36 -11.82
CA LYS A 182 -7.63 -3.21 -12.09
C LYS A 182 -6.57 -3.58 -13.14
N MET A 183 -6.83 -3.23 -14.40
CA MET A 183 -5.91 -3.55 -15.50
C MET A 183 -4.50 -2.96 -15.30
N SER A 184 -4.40 -1.76 -14.73
CA SER A 184 -3.10 -1.15 -14.39
C SER A 184 -2.30 -2.00 -13.41
N ASN A 185 -2.95 -2.55 -12.37
CA ASN A 185 -2.31 -3.46 -11.43
C ASN A 185 -1.88 -4.75 -12.12
N TYR A 186 -2.74 -5.33 -12.95
CA TYR A 186 -2.44 -6.56 -13.68
C TYR A 186 -1.18 -6.40 -14.56
N LEU A 187 -1.12 -5.33 -15.36
CA LEU A 187 0.01 -5.06 -16.24
C LEU A 187 1.29 -4.80 -15.43
N ARG A 188 1.20 -4.04 -14.34
CA ARG A 188 2.34 -3.79 -13.43
C ARG A 188 2.86 -5.10 -12.83
N TYR A 189 1.98 -5.92 -12.27
CA TYR A 189 2.39 -7.19 -11.67
C TYR A 189 2.92 -8.19 -12.71
N SER A 190 2.41 -8.15 -13.94
CA SER A 190 2.95 -8.94 -15.06
C SER A 190 4.39 -8.54 -15.37
N ASP A 191 4.66 -7.24 -15.49
CA ASP A 191 6.02 -6.70 -15.71
C ASP A 191 6.94 -7.02 -14.52
N ASP A 192 6.48 -6.81 -13.29
CA ASP A 192 7.24 -7.17 -12.08
C ASP A 192 7.60 -8.68 -12.06
N PHE A 193 6.67 -9.53 -12.49
CA PHE A 193 6.87 -10.98 -12.54
C PHE A 193 7.89 -11.37 -13.61
N GLU A 194 7.82 -10.75 -14.80
CA GLU A 194 8.79 -10.92 -15.88
C GLU A 194 10.19 -10.48 -15.45
N GLN A 195 10.28 -9.33 -14.77
CA GLN A 195 11.52 -8.80 -14.21
C GLN A 195 11.99 -9.55 -12.96
N GLN A 196 11.24 -10.52 -12.46
CA GLN A 196 11.57 -11.32 -11.28
C GLN A 196 11.79 -10.43 -10.04
N GLN A 197 10.95 -9.41 -9.86
CA GLN A 197 10.95 -8.61 -8.63
C GLN A 197 10.63 -9.49 -7.42
N HIS A 198 11.30 -9.25 -6.29
CA HIS A 198 11.23 -10.23 -5.19
C HIS A 198 9.85 -10.24 -4.51
N GLY A 199 9.15 -9.12 -4.44
CA GLY A 199 7.83 -9.03 -3.81
C GLY A 199 6.79 -9.88 -4.53
N ILE A 200 6.65 -9.72 -5.85
CA ILE A 200 5.68 -10.51 -6.64
C ILE A 200 6.01 -12.00 -6.62
N LEU A 201 7.29 -12.39 -6.63
CA LEU A 201 7.70 -13.79 -6.51
C LEU A 201 7.41 -14.37 -5.11
N SER A 202 7.56 -13.56 -4.06
CA SER A 202 7.22 -13.94 -2.69
C SER A 202 5.72 -14.17 -2.54
N SER A 203 4.93 -13.25 -3.08
CA SER A 203 3.46 -13.36 -3.17
C SER A 203 3.02 -14.61 -3.95
N PHE A 204 3.64 -14.86 -5.10
CA PHE A 204 3.39 -16.07 -5.89
C PHE A 204 3.71 -17.37 -5.14
N LEU A 205 4.85 -17.40 -4.43
CA LEU A 205 5.26 -18.55 -3.63
C LEU A 205 4.26 -18.83 -2.50
N LEU A 206 3.83 -17.79 -1.79
CA LEU A 206 2.82 -17.90 -0.73
C LEU A 206 1.51 -18.46 -1.26
N ASN A 207 1.00 -17.90 -2.36
CA ASN A 207 -0.21 -18.38 -3.02
C ASN A 207 -0.09 -19.87 -3.40
N LYS A 208 1.08 -20.29 -3.89
CA LYS A 208 1.36 -21.66 -4.28
C LYS A 208 1.62 -22.63 -3.12
N LYS A 209 1.99 -22.15 -1.93
CA LYS A 209 2.42 -23.01 -0.82
C LYS A 209 1.41 -23.12 0.30
N LEU A 210 0.68 -22.06 0.61
CA LEU A 210 -0.23 -22.07 1.75
C LEU A 210 -1.63 -22.55 1.36
N TRP A 211 -2.21 -23.38 2.22
CA TRP A 211 -3.53 -23.96 2.02
C TRP A 211 -4.63 -22.89 1.94
N PHE A 212 -4.52 -21.83 2.74
CA PHE A 212 -5.47 -20.72 2.76
C PHE A 212 -5.69 -20.14 1.36
N PHE A 213 -4.61 -19.75 0.67
CA PHE A 213 -4.72 -19.10 -0.65
C PHE A 213 -5.20 -20.05 -1.75
N LYS A 214 -4.89 -21.35 -1.64
CA LYS A 214 -5.35 -22.35 -2.62
C LYS A 214 -6.84 -22.68 -2.54
N ASN A 215 -7.44 -22.47 -1.38
CA ASN A 215 -8.81 -22.90 -1.09
C ASN A 215 -9.70 -21.73 -0.67
N ILE A 216 -9.36 -20.50 -1.11
CA ILE A 216 -10.25 -19.37 -0.91
C ILE A 216 -11.57 -19.69 -1.65
N PRO A 217 -12.72 -19.75 -0.95
CA PRO A 217 -14.00 -20.07 -1.56
C PRO A 217 -14.49 -18.86 -2.37
N PHE A 218 -13.96 -18.73 -3.58
CA PHE A 218 -14.24 -17.62 -4.49
C PHE A 218 -14.58 -18.16 -5.87
N ALA A 219 -15.84 -17.98 -6.27
CA ALA A 219 -16.33 -18.25 -7.62
C ALA A 219 -16.99 -16.96 -8.15
N TYR A 220 -16.69 -16.59 -9.40
CA TYR A 220 -17.18 -15.34 -10.02
C TYR A 220 -18.04 -15.61 -11.26
N GLU A 221 -18.71 -16.76 -11.32
CA GLU A 221 -19.47 -17.20 -12.51
C GLU A 221 -20.59 -16.25 -12.96
N LYS A 222 -21.03 -15.31 -12.11
CA LYS A 222 -21.85 -14.16 -12.51
C LYS A 222 -21.38 -12.89 -11.79
N ALA A 223 -21.06 -11.86 -12.56
CA ALA A 223 -20.56 -10.57 -12.05
C ALA A 223 -21.57 -9.79 -11.17
N GLU A 224 -22.81 -10.26 -11.08
CA GLU A 224 -23.94 -9.49 -10.58
C GLU A 224 -24.32 -9.77 -9.13
N GLU A 225 -23.82 -10.86 -8.51
CA GLU A 225 -24.27 -11.27 -7.17
C GLU A 225 -23.17 -11.97 -6.36
N LEU A 226 -22.43 -11.22 -5.53
CA LEU A 226 -21.63 -11.81 -4.45
C LEU A 226 -22.53 -12.16 -3.26
N ASN A 227 -23.35 -13.21 -3.35
CA ASN A 227 -24.15 -13.69 -2.21
C ASN A 227 -23.23 -14.29 -1.12
N ARG A 228 -23.44 -13.84 0.14
CA ARG A 228 -22.75 -14.36 1.33
C ARG A 228 -22.89 -15.88 1.53
N GLN A 229 -23.94 -16.50 0.97
CA GLN A 229 -24.09 -17.96 0.97
C GLN A 229 -22.97 -18.68 0.22
N HIS A 230 -22.24 -17.98 -0.67
CA HIS A 230 -21.20 -18.57 -1.51
C HIS A 230 -19.82 -17.90 -1.39
N VAL A 231 -19.71 -16.70 -0.77
CA VAL A 231 -18.43 -15.97 -0.67
C VAL A 231 -18.20 -15.36 0.72
N ASP A 232 -17.12 -15.81 1.36
CA ASP A 232 -16.52 -15.14 2.53
C ASP A 232 -15.74 -13.90 2.08
N PHE A 233 -16.44 -12.81 1.79
CA PHE A 233 -15.86 -11.56 1.28
C PHE A 233 -14.62 -11.11 2.06
N HIS A 234 -14.68 -11.17 3.39
CA HIS A 234 -13.57 -10.80 4.27
C HIS A 234 -12.32 -11.67 4.06
N LYS A 235 -12.47 -12.98 3.77
CA LYS A 235 -11.33 -13.88 3.49
C LYS A 235 -10.72 -13.58 2.14
N VAL A 236 -11.55 -13.36 1.13
CA VAL A 236 -11.08 -13.00 -0.21
C VAL A 236 -10.32 -11.68 -0.14
N PHE A 237 -10.90 -10.66 0.47
CA PHE A 237 -10.30 -9.34 0.63
C PHE A 237 -8.99 -9.41 1.44
N ALA A 238 -8.98 -10.14 2.56
CA ALA A 238 -7.76 -10.35 3.33
C ALA A 238 -6.68 -11.05 2.51
N GLY A 239 -7.06 -12.08 1.73
CA GLY A 239 -6.14 -12.82 0.88
C GLY A 239 -5.52 -11.97 -0.22
N THR A 240 -6.34 -11.23 -0.98
CA THR A 240 -5.85 -10.32 -2.01
C THR A 240 -4.98 -9.21 -1.39
N THR A 241 -5.39 -8.64 -0.25
CA THR A 241 -4.64 -7.59 0.45
C THR A 241 -3.26 -8.05 0.92
N ILE A 242 -3.14 -9.27 1.45
CA ILE A 242 -1.85 -9.82 1.87
C ILE A 242 -0.92 -9.97 0.66
N LEU A 243 -1.42 -10.61 -0.40
CA LEU A 243 -0.63 -10.91 -1.58
C LEU A 243 -0.25 -9.65 -2.38
N SER A 244 -1.16 -8.68 -2.49
CA SER A 244 -0.89 -7.41 -3.17
C SER A 244 0.07 -6.53 -2.38
N ALA A 245 -0.06 -6.44 -1.05
CA ALA A 245 0.89 -5.71 -0.22
C ALA A 245 2.33 -6.24 -0.36
N ILE A 246 2.48 -7.56 -0.38
CA ILE A 246 3.77 -8.21 -0.61
C ILE A 246 4.26 -7.98 -2.06
N ALA A 247 3.39 -7.95 -3.06
CA ALA A 247 3.83 -7.62 -4.42
C ALA A 247 4.26 -6.15 -4.56
N ASP A 248 3.47 -5.24 -4.00
CA ASP A 248 3.61 -3.79 -4.16
C ASP A 248 4.87 -3.23 -3.50
N HIS A 249 5.34 -3.77 -2.37
CA HIS A 249 6.46 -3.17 -1.63
C HIS A 249 7.77 -3.08 -2.44
N THR A 250 7.92 -3.90 -3.47
CA THR A 250 9.11 -3.94 -4.35
C THR A 250 8.81 -3.48 -5.76
N SER A 251 7.57 -3.13 -6.05
CA SER A 251 7.15 -2.74 -7.39
C SER A 251 7.61 -1.32 -7.68
N ASP A 252 8.31 -1.13 -8.78
CA ASP A 252 8.79 0.20 -9.20
C ASP A 252 7.61 1.12 -9.62
N GLY A 253 6.48 0.52 -10.00
CA GLY A 253 5.25 1.21 -10.37
C GLY A 253 4.27 1.45 -9.22
N PHE A 254 4.58 1.02 -7.98
CA PHE A 254 3.73 1.29 -6.83
C PHE A 254 4.00 2.69 -6.29
N ARG A 255 2.94 3.48 -6.08
CA ARG A 255 3.01 4.85 -5.58
C ARG A 255 2.00 5.07 -4.46
N ILE A 256 2.46 5.66 -3.36
CA ILE A 256 1.65 5.98 -2.18
C ILE A 256 1.02 7.36 -2.38
N LYS A 257 -0.31 7.38 -2.43
CA LYS A 257 -1.14 8.59 -2.38
C LYS A 257 -1.66 8.87 -0.98
N ALA A 258 -1.95 7.81 -0.23
CA ALA A 258 -2.41 7.90 1.15
C ALA A 258 -1.93 6.67 1.94
N MET A 259 -1.81 6.83 3.25
CA MET A 259 -1.50 5.74 4.18
C MET A 259 -2.79 5.03 4.62
N ASN A 260 -3.51 4.48 3.64
CA ASN A 260 -4.85 3.93 3.84
C ASN A 260 -4.93 2.41 3.69
N ASN A 261 -3.84 1.74 3.34
CA ASN A 261 -3.81 0.30 3.07
C ASN A 261 -2.51 -0.39 3.54
N PRO A 262 -2.50 -1.73 3.65
CA PRO A 262 -1.32 -2.49 4.04
C PRO A 262 -0.13 -2.41 3.08
N SER A 263 -0.32 -2.21 1.77
CA SER A 263 0.79 -2.03 0.81
C SER A 263 1.61 -0.78 1.16
N ALA A 264 0.94 0.36 1.40
CA ALA A 264 1.59 1.61 1.77
C ALA A 264 2.31 1.50 3.12
N LEU A 265 1.67 0.85 4.10
CA LEU A 265 2.30 0.60 5.40
C LEU A 265 3.56 -0.28 5.28
N LEU A 266 3.47 -1.40 4.56
CA LEU A 266 4.61 -2.29 4.38
C LEU A 266 5.76 -1.56 3.69
N ALA A 267 5.49 -0.87 2.58
CA ALA A 267 6.52 -0.15 1.83
C ALA A 267 7.25 0.88 2.71
N VAL A 268 6.54 1.66 3.54
CA VAL A 268 7.20 2.59 4.46
C VAL A 268 8.00 1.86 5.55
N VAL A 269 7.42 0.82 6.16
CA VAL A 269 8.09 0.10 7.25
C VAL A 269 9.34 -0.65 6.76
N ASP A 270 9.30 -1.25 5.57
CA ASP A 270 10.46 -1.93 4.96
C ASP A 270 11.63 -0.96 4.75
N GLU A 271 11.34 0.26 4.27
CA GLU A 271 12.35 1.32 4.12
C GLU A 271 12.96 1.77 5.45
N LEU A 272 12.17 1.80 6.52
CA LEU A 272 12.65 2.09 7.88
C LEU A 272 13.47 0.92 8.44
N GLU A 273 13.03 -0.31 8.19
CA GLU A 273 13.67 -1.52 8.70
C GLU A 273 15.06 -1.72 8.10
N GLU A 274 15.23 -1.51 6.79
CA GLU A 274 16.51 -1.73 6.10
C GLU A 274 17.70 -0.95 6.74
N PHE A 275 17.45 0.17 7.42
CA PHE A 275 18.48 0.90 8.19
C PHE A 275 18.77 0.32 9.57
N SER A 276 17.78 -0.33 10.18
CA SER A 276 17.94 -1.04 11.46
C SER A 276 18.46 -2.47 11.29
N ARG A 277 18.36 -3.05 10.08
CA ARG A 277 18.92 -4.36 9.77
C ARG A 277 20.44 -4.34 9.92
N ILE A 278 20.96 -5.52 10.27
CA ILE A 278 22.38 -5.89 10.18
C ILE A 278 22.80 -5.72 8.71
N SER A 279 23.15 -4.49 8.34
CA SER A 279 23.33 -4.16 6.94
C SER A 279 24.69 -4.69 6.51
N ARG A 280 24.75 -5.15 5.26
CA ARG A 280 26.00 -5.51 4.58
C ARG A 280 26.79 -4.23 4.24
N ALA A 281 26.95 -3.35 5.22
CA ALA A 281 27.56 -2.04 5.08
C ALA A 281 29.06 -2.12 4.83
N ASN A 282 29.70 -3.24 5.14
CA ASN A 282 31.06 -3.44 4.73
C ASN A 282 31.10 -3.92 3.27
N GLN A 283 31.83 -3.21 2.40
CA GLN A 283 32.24 -3.74 1.08
C GLN A 283 32.88 -5.14 1.22
N ASN A 284 33.34 -5.49 2.43
CA ASN A 284 33.94 -6.77 2.82
C ASN A 284 32.97 -7.82 3.41
N ARG A 285 31.64 -7.68 3.30
CA ARG A 285 30.63 -8.68 3.77
C ARG A 285 30.69 -9.04 5.27
N GLN A 286 31.20 -8.17 6.13
CA GLN A 286 31.09 -8.36 7.58
C GLN A 286 29.69 -7.97 8.06
N TYR A 287 29.11 -8.79 8.94
CA TYR A 287 27.84 -8.50 9.62
C TYR A 287 28.09 -7.38 10.63
N ILE A 288 27.47 -6.21 10.43
CA ILE A 288 27.51 -5.09 11.38
C ILE A 288 26.16 -5.06 12.09
N ASN A 289 26.15 -5.29 13.41
CA ASN A 289 24.91 -5.46 14.19
C ASN A 289 23.98 -4.23 14.16
N GLN A 290 24.54 -3.02 14.02
CA GLN A 290 23.77 -1.78 13.94
C GLN A 290 24.54 -0.74 13.15
N PHE A 291 23.99 -0.33 12.01
CA PHE A 291 24.62 0.63 11.07
C PHE A 291 24.35 2.09 11.44
N CYS A 292 23.16 2.36 11.98
CA CYS A 292 22.76 3.62 12.60
C CYS A 292 21.65 3.34 13.63
N ARG A 293 21.33 4.34 14.46
CA ARG A 293 20.11 4.30 15.28
C ARG A 293 18.95 4.95 14.54
N THR A 294 17.74 4.49 14.78
CA THR A 294 16.52 5.09 14.21
C THR A 294 15.64 5.64 15.32
N ASP A 295 15.41 6.94 15.33
CA ASP A 295 14.45 7.59 16.23
C ASP A 295 13.19 8.01 15.44
N LEU A 296 12.02 7.73 16.01
CA LEU A 296 10.71 7.98 15.41
C LEU A 296 9.84 8.81 16.34
N TYR A 297 9.36 9.97 15.88
CA TYR A 297 8.54 10.87 16.69
C TYR A 297 7.58 11.70 15.84
N ASN A 298 6.58 12.29 16.49
CA ASN A 298 5.67 13.25 15.89
C ASN A 298 6.12 14.66 16.26
N ASN A 299 6.16 15.56 15.28
CA ASN A 299 6.33 16.99 15.49
C ASN A 299 5.34 17.73 14.58
N ASP A 300 4.34 18.42 15.14
CA ASP A 300 3.32 19.16 14.38
C ASP A 300 2.65 18.38 13.23
N ASN A 301 2.27 17.13 13.50
CA ASN A 301 1.72 16.19 12.52
C ASN A 301 2.67 15.84 11.37
N TRP A 302 3.98 15.96 11.58
CA TRP A 302 5.00 15.34 10.75
C TRP A 302 5.41 14.01 11.36
N LEU A 303 5.47 12.97 10.53
CA LEU A 303 6.20 11.75 10.86
C LEU A 303 7.69 12.06 10.71
N CYS A 304 8.37 12.28 11.84
CA CYS A 304 9.81 12.52 11.86
C CYS A 304 10.55 11.19 12.05
N ILE A 305 11.51 10.95 11.14
CA ILE A 305 12.36 9.76 11.10
C ILE A 305 13.81 10.24 11.10
N ASP A 306 14.54 9.94 12.17
CA ASP A 306 15.96 10.28 12.28
C ASP A 306 16.81 9.02 12.20
N PHE A 307 17.67 8.96 11.19
CA PHE A 307 18.76 7.99 11.09
C PHE A 307 20.03 8.62 11.65
N ILE A 308 20.48 8.15 12.81
CA ILE A 308 21.59 8.73 13.58
C ILE A 308 22.83 7.87 13.39
N PHE A 309 23.84 8.45 12.74
CA PHE A 309 25.12 7.81 12.43
C PHE A 309 26.14 8.21 13.50
N ASP A 310 26.19 7.43 14.58
CA ASP A 310 26.96 7.72 15.79
C ASP A 310 28.05 6.68 16.10
N ASN A 311 28.22 5.65 15.24
CA ASN A 311 29.21 4.61 15.45
C ASN A 311 30.52 4.87 14.66
N PRO A 312 31.60 5.35 15.31
CA PRO A 312 32.88 5.63 14.65
C PRO A 312 33.66 4.36 14.27
N GLU A 313 33.30 3.18 14.80
CA GLU A 313 34.01 1.93 14.51
C GLU A 313 33.72 1.40 13.09
N ILE A 314 32.63 1.88 12.46
CA ILE A 314 32.27 1.50 11.10
C ILE A 314 33.08 2.35 10.11
N THR A 315 34.14 1.75 9.57
CA THR A 315 34.95 2.38 8.51
C THR A 315 34.14 2.64 7.25
N ASN A 316 34.38 3.78 6.59
CA ASN A 316 33.74 4.20 5.34
C ASN A 316 32.23 4.48 5.43
N LEU A 317 31.72 4.79 6.62
CA LEU A 317 30.33 5.23 6.79
C LEU A 317 30.13 6.57 6.07
N ASN A 318 29.18 6.62 5.14
CA ASN A 318 28.85 7.83 4.38
C ASN A 318 27.36 8.16 4.52
N PRO A 319 26.98 8.99 5.52
CA PRO A 319 25.59 9.38 5.76
C PRO A 319 24.95 10.08 4.55
N GLU A 320 25.71 10.89 3.80
CA GLU A 320 25.20 11.59 2.62
C GLU A 320 24.78 10.61 1.52
N LYS A 321 25.63 9.62 1.24
CA LYS A 321 25.33 8.59 0.23
C LYS A 321 24.08 7.80 0.61
N ALA A 322 23.96 7.44 1.89
CA ALA A 322 22.79 6.76 2.43
C ALA A 322 21.53 7.63 2.30
N PHE A 323 21.63 8.92 2.64
CA PHE A 323 20.58 9.91 2.50
C PHE A 323 20.12 10.07 1.04
N ARG A 324 21.05 10.27 0.09
CA ARG A 324 20.73 10.38 -1.34
C ARG A 324 19.98 9.15 -1.86
N GLY A 325 20.37 7.94 -1.43
CA GLY A 325 19.66 6.71 -1.75
C GLY A 325 18.21 6.74 -1.27
N ARG A 326 17.98 7.19 -0.04
CA ARG A 326 16.64 7.32 0.54
C ARG A 326 15.81 8.41 -0.09
N CYS A 327 16.38 9.56 -0.42
CA CYS A 327 15.68 10.60 -1.17
C CYS A 327 15.14 10.04 -2.48
N LYS A 328 15.98 9.34 -3.27
CA LYS A 328 15.51 8.70 -4.51
C LYS A 328 14.35 7.76 -4.25
N ARG A 329 14.47 6.91 -3.22
CA ARG A 329 13.44 5.92 -2.91
C ARG A 329 12.13 6.54 -2.44
N PHE A 330 12.15 7.48 -1.50
CA PHE A 330 10.94 8.15 -1.01
C PHE A 330 10.29 9.03 -2.08
N LEU A 331 11.07 9.80 -2.85
CA LEU A 331 10.54 10.61 -3.94
C LEU A 331 9.98 9.74 -5.08
N SER A 332 10.47 8.51 -5.25
CA SER A 332 9.84 7.52 -6.12
C SER A 332 8.64 6.84 -5.48
N LEU A 333 8.62 6.62 -4.17
CA LEU A 333 7.54 5.87 -3.53
C LEU A 333 6.27 6.71 -3.33
N PHE A 334 6.40 8.00 -3.05
CA PHE A 334 5.27 8.90 -2.80
C PHE A 334 4.83 9.63 -4.06
N ASP A 335 3.52 9.63 -4.34
CA ASP A 335 2.91 10.43 -5.40
C ASP A 335 2.65 11.85 -4.87
N ILE A 336 3.70 12.69 -4.87
CA ILE A 336 3.68 14.01 -4.23
C ILE A 336 2.50 14.90 -4.66
N PRO A 337 2.11 14.97 -5.96
CA PRO A 337 0.98 15.78 -6.39
C PRO A 337 -0.38 15.28 -5.88
N GLU A 338 -0.57 13.97 -5.83
CA GLU A 338 -1.83 13.32 -5.46
C GLU A 338 -1.85 12.87 -3.98
N LEU A 339 -0.92 13.38 -3.18
CA LEU A 339 -0.75 12.96 -1.80
C LEU A 339 -1.88 13.50 -0.90
N ASP A 340 -2.37 12.67 0.01
CA ASP A 340 -3.31 13.10 1.06
C ASP A 340 -2.65 14.10 2.01
N GLU A 341 -3.41 15.11 2.45
CA GLU A 341 -2.90 16.22 3.27
C GLU A 341 -2.40 15.80 4.66
N SER A 342 -2.84 14.64 5.15
CA SER A 342 -2.31 14.05 6.40
C SER A 342 -0.91 13.47 6.27
N ILE A 343 -0.43 13.24 5.05
CA ILE A 343 0.89 12.65 4.84
C ILE A 343 1.92 13.75 4.81
N LYS A 344 2.63 13.88 5.94
CA LYS A 344 3.78 14.76 6.11
C LYS A 344 4.92 13.94 6.71
N ILE A 345 6.05 13.89 6.02
CA ILE A 345 7.20 13.07 6.38
C ILE A 345 8.44 13.94 6.39
N ARG A 346 9.17 13.91 7.50
CA ARG A 346 10.50 14.51 7.63
C ARG A 346 11.49 13.40 7.92
N LEU A 347 12.35 13.11 6.96
CA LEU A 347 13.42 12.12 7.07
C LEU A 347 14.75 12.85 7.23
N ARG A 348 15.50 12.49 8.27
CA ARG A 348 16.82 13.07 8.54
C ARG A 348 17.89 12.00 8.63
N CYS A 349 19.04 12.28 8.05
CA CYS A 349 20.28 11.56 8.34
C CYS A 349 21.18 12.49 9.15
N LEU A 350 21.43 12.14 10.41
CA LEU A 350 22.21 12.94 11.35
C LEU A 350 23.59 12.29 11.51
N SER A 351 24.63 12.94 11.01
CA SER A 351 26.00 12.47 11.21
C SER A 351 26.53 12.95 12.56
N GLN A 352 26.88 12.01 13.43
CA GLN A 352 27.56 12.27 14.72
C GLN A 352 28.99 11.70 14.73
N LEU A 353 29.52 11.37 13.56
CA LEU A 353 30.88 10.89 13.38
C LEU A 353 31.93 11.99 13.68
N PRO A 354 33.16 11.63 14.06
CA PRO A 354 34.22 12.60 14.35
C PRO A 354 34.50 13.56 13.18
N ASP A 355 34.58 13.03 11.95
CA ASP A 355 34.96 13.80 10.75
C ASP A 355 33.76 14.38 9.99
N ASN A 356 32.54 14.07 10.40
CA ASN A 356 31.32 14.54 9.74
C ASN A 356 30.22 14.81 10.77
N ARG A 357 29.84 16.09 10.91
CA ARG A 357 28.73 16.55 11.76
C ARG A 357 27.53 17.07 10.96
N SER A 358 27.42 16.65 9.71
CA SER A 358 26.40 17.17 8.80
C SER A 358 25.01 16.60 9.10
N GLU A 359 24.00 17.44 8.89
CA GLU A 359 22.58 17.09 8.91
C GLU A 359 22.03 17.13 7.49
N TYR A 360 21.39 16.04 7.07
CA TYR A 360 20.74 15.93 5.77
C TYR A 360 19.24 15.71 5.99
N VAL A 361 18.40 16.51 5.35
CA VAL A 361 16.94 16.54 5.60
C VAL A 361 16.17 16.42 4.29
N LEU A 362 15.19 15.52 4.28
CA LEU A 362 14.17 15.38 3.25
C LEU A 362 12.81 15.65 3.88
N GLU A 363 12.04 16.56 3.31
CA GLU A 363 10.66 16.81 3.68
C GLU A 363 9.75 16.51 2.51
N ILE A 364 8.64 15.81 2.78
CA ILE A 364 7.61 15.47 1.78
C ILE A 364 6.23 15.75 2.37
N SER A 365 5.39 16.46 1.62
CA SER A 365 3.95 16.57 1.83
C SER A 365 3.23 16.82 0.50
N LYS A 366 1.91 16.93 0.50
CA LYS A 366 1.12 17.23 -0.72
C LYS A 366 1.69 18.45 -1.45
N ASN A 367 1.99 18.28 -2.74
CA ASN A 367 2.58 19.29 -3.63
C ASN A 367 3.90 19.91 -3.12
N TYR A 368 4.63 19.24 -2.22
CA TYR A 368 5.83 19.79 -1.63
C TYR A 368 6.88 18.70 -1.37
N ALA A 369 8.09 18.96 -1.85
CA ALA A 369 9.29 18.22 -1.46
C ALA A 369 10.48 19.17 -1.34
N ASN A 370 11.34 18.92 -0.35
CA ASN A 370 12.53 19.72 -0.10
C ASN A 370 13.70 18.85 0.34
N ILE A 371 14.90 19.18 -0.12
CA ILE A 371 16.15 18.60 0.37
C ILE A 371 17.00 19.73 0.94
N ALA A 372 17.48 19.58 2.17
CA ALA A 372 18.41 20.52 2.79
C ALA A 372 19.63 19.80 3.37
N VAL A 373 20.78 20.46 3.31
CA VAL A 373 22.04 20.01 3.91
C VAL A 373 22.55 21.11 4.82
N ASN A 374 22.71 20.82 6.11
CA ASN A 374 23.11 21.80 7.13
C ASN A 374 22.25 23.08 7.12
N GLY A 375 20.95 22.92 6.90
CA GLY A 375 19.99 24.04 6.79
C GLY A 375 19.98 24.76 5.45
N VAL A 376 20.84 24.39 4.49
CA VAL A 376 20.87 24.99 3.15
C VAL A 376 20.07 24.15 2.18
N GLU A 377 19.01 24.72 1.60
CA GLU A 377 18.19 24.08 0.57
C GLU A 377 19.01 23.69 -0.67
N GLN A 378 18.65 22.57 -1.29
CA GLN A 378 19.31 22.02 -2.46
C GLN A 378 18.32 21.88 -3.60
N ASP A 379 18.79 22.07 -4.84
CA ASP A 379 18.04 21.67 -6.03
C ASP A 379 17.96 20.14 -6.10
N ILE A 380 16.75 19.58 -6.06
CA ILE A 380 16.51 18.13 -5.95
C ILE A 380 17.11 17.37 -7.16
N PRO A 381 16.84 17.75 -8.43
CA PRO A 381 17.41 17.06 -9.59
C PRO A 381 18.94 17.07 -9.62
N GLN A 382 19.55 18.23 -9.34
CA GLN A 382 21.01 18.37 -9.32
C GLN A 382 21.64 17.58 -8.18
N TYR A 383 21.08 17.68 -6.96
CA TYR A 383 21.59 17.00 -5.77
C TYR A 383 21.54 15.47 -5.90
N LEU A 384 20.46 14.94 -6.48
CA LEU A 384 20.29 13.50 -6.69
C LEU A 384 20.91 12.98 -7.99
N HIS A 385 21.43 13.88 -8.84
CA HIS A 385 21.95 13.57 -10.17
C HIS A 385 20.91 12.78 -11.01
N SER A 386 19.66 13.24 -11.01
CA SER A 386 18.56 12.58 -11.72
C SER A 386 17.55 13.59 -12.21
N ARG A 387 17.18 13.51 -13.50
CA ARG A 387 16.13 14.34 -14.12
C ARG A 387 14.71 13.80 -13.92
N GLN A 388 14.58 12.68 -13.20
CA GLN A 388 13.28 12.02 -12.99
C GLN A 388 12.47 12.67 -11.86
N PHE A 389 13.10 13.48 -11.02
CA PHE A 389 12.45 14.13 -9.88
C PHE A 389 12.16 15.58 -10.24
N TYR A 390 11.05 16.09 -9.72
CA TYR A 390 10.67 17.48 -9.88
C TYR A 390 11.53 18.38 -8.98
N ALA A 391 11.81 19.59 -9.47
CA ALA A 391 12.28 20.67 -8.64
C ALA A 391 11.13 21.21 -7.76
N LYS A 392 11.48 21.95 -6.71
CA LYS A 392 10.53 22.43 -5.69
C LYS A 392 9.48 23.38 -6.27
N ASP A 393 9.89 24.22 -7.22
CA ASP A 393 9.05 25.15 -7.98
C ASP A 393 8.08 24.42 -8.93
N GLU A 394 8.51 23.34 -9.59
CA GLU A 394 7.67 22.55 -10.50
C GLU A 394 6.51 21.83 -9.79
N LEU A 395 6.68 21.49 -8.50
CA LEU A 395 5.64 20.87 -7.68
C LEU A 395 4.53 21.88 -7.30
N GLY A 396 4.90 23.15 -7.09
CA GLY A 396 3.96 24.23 -6.81
C GLY A 396 3.13 24.61 -8.04
N GLU A 397 3.76 24.74 -9.23
CA GLU A 397 3.07 25.17 -10.45
C GLU A 397 2.09 24.14 -11.03
N ASN A 398 2.39 22.84 -10.91
CA ASN A 398 1.48 21.78 -11.37
C ASN A 398 0.17 21.74 -10.57
N SER A 399 0.17 22.19 -9.32
CA SER A 399 -1.05 22.30 -8.51
C SER A 399 -2.01 23.38 -9.03
N ALA A 400 -1.47 24.49 -9.57
CA ALA A 400 -2.25 25.60 -10.11
C ALA A 400 -2.82 25.35 -11.52
N ARG A 401 -2.25 24.40 -12.27
CA ARG A 401 -2.74 24.01 -13.61
C ARG A 401 -3.76 22.87 -13.61
N ARG A 402 -3.99 22.21 -12.46
CA ARG A 402 -4.94 21.09 -12.30
C ARG A 402 -6.22 21.47 -11.52
N GLN A 403 -6.31 22.68 -10.98
CA GLN A 403 -7.56 23.30 -10.54
C GLN A 403 -8.22 23.99 -11.73
#